data_AF-A0A3M0XP69-F1
#
_entry.id   AF-A0A3M0XP69-F1
#
_cell.length_a   1.000
_cell.length_b   1.000
_cell.length_c   1.000
_cell.angle_alpha   90.00
_cell.angle_beta   90.00
_cell.angle_gamma   90.00
#
_symmetry.space_group_name_H-M   'P 1'
#
loop_
_entity.id
_entity.type
_entity.pdbx_description
1 polymer ?
#
loop_
_entity_poly.entity_id
_entity_poly.type
_entity_poly.pdbx_seq_one_letter_code
_entity_poly.pdbx_strand_id
1 'polypeptide(L)'
;MKCDRCDNPATVHEVRIEKGKRVEKHLCEACAQKEGLSPAVQTPVPLAKFLIAHAPQLAAKQAKQQQEQVCPRCALRWSEFRQHGLLGCPTCYDAFAELLLPLIERAQEGAVEHVGKTPARAGADIARQQRVRQLRRELAEALKAEEYERAAELRDAIQALVSTNGHSAASGDDDEGKRRVAHTEEAGAGPSASAADRSDASTSSDESEESCT
;
A
#
# COMPACT_ATOMS: atom_id res chain seq x y z
N MET A 1 34.25 -18.10 11.35
CA MET A 1 34.78 -16.73 11.54
C MET A 1 34.36 -16.27 12.93
N LYS A 2 35.33 -16.02 13.82
CA LYS A 2 35.08 -15.59 15.20
C LYS A 2 34.95 -14.06 15.26
N CYS A 3 34.33 -13.55 16.30
CA CYS A 3 34.23 -12.12 16.57
C CYS A 3 35.61 -11.56 16.93
N ASP A 4 35.95 -10.38 16.41
CA ASP A 4 37.23 -9.71 16.68
C ASP A 4 37.40 -9.27 18.15
N ARG A 5 36.33 -9.35 18.95
CA ARG A 5 36.31 -8.98 20.38
C ARG A 5 36.03 -10.12 21.35
N CYS A 6 35.55 -11.27 20.87
CA CYS A 6 35.24 -12.42 21.72
C CYS A 6 35.23 -13.73 20.91
N ASP A 7 35.22 -14.87 21.60
CA ASP A 7 35.24 -16.19 20.94
C ASP A 7 33.91 -16.64 20.31
N ASN A 8 32.89 -15.77 20.29
CA ASN A 8 31.59 -16.07 19.68
C ASN A 8 31.64 -15.98 18.14
N PRO A 9 30.74 -16.68 17.42
CA PRO A 9 30.64 -16.54 15.97
C PRO A 9 30.29 -15.10 15.57
N ALA A 10 30.95 -14.58 14.52
CA ALA A 10 30.65 -13.27 13.97
C ALA A 10 29.33 -13.30 13.18
N THR A 11 28.45 -12.35 13.45
CA THR A 11 27.12 -12.22 12.81
C THR A 11 26.97 -10.88 12.09
N VAL A 12 27.76 -9.87 12.48
CA VAL A 12 27.72 -8.52 11.94
C VAL A 12 29.03 -8.21 11.24
N HIS A 13 28.94 -7.77 9.99
CA HIS A 13 30.09 -7.36 9.18
C HIS A 13 30.03 -5.84 8.96
N GLU A 14 30.97 -5.11 9.55
CA GLU A 14 31.10 -3.66 9.33
C GLU A 14 32.27 -3.39 8.38
N VAL A 15 32.03 -2.58 7.35
CA VAL A 15 33.06 -2.10 6.43
C VAL A 15 33.11 -0.58 6.55
N ARG A 16 34.20 -0.05 7.10
CA ARG A 16 34.40 1.38 7.26
C ARG A 16 35.57 1.86 6.41
N ILE A 17 35.38 2.98 5.72
CA ILE A 17 36.43 3.61 4.92
C ILE A 17 36.96 4.78 5.73
N GLU A 18 38.10 4.58 6.40
CA GLU A 18 38.78 5.65 7.13
C GLU A 18 40.06 6.03 6.35
N LYS A 19 40.21 7.32 6.03
CA LYS A 19 41.36 7.88 5.30
C LYS A 19 41.70 7.12 3.99
N GLY A 20 40.67 6.70 3.25
CA GLY A 20 40.81 6.00 1.96
C GLY A 20 41.22 4.53 2.04
N LYS A 21 41.31 3.94 3.25
CA LYS A 21 41.59 2.52 3.43
C LYS A 21 40.34 1.80 3.94
N ARG A 22 40.01 0.67 3.30
CA ARG A 22 38.89 -0.19 3.68
C ARG A 22 39.30 -1.00 4.90
N VAL A 23 38.61 -0.79 6.02
CA VAL A 23 38.77 -1.56 7.26
C VAL A 23 37.52 -2.40 7.47
N GLU A 24 37.71 -3.71 7.56
CA GLU A 24 36.64 -4.69 7.76
C GLU A 24 36.69 -5.20 9.21
N LYS A 25 35.55 -5.17 9.90
CA LYS A 25 35.39 -5.71 11.25
C LYS A 25 34.30 -6.77 11.27
N HIS A 26 34.53 -7.84 12.00
CA HIS A 26 33.60 -8.95 12.17
C HIS A 26 33.24 -9.08 13.64
N LEU A 27 32.01 -8.71 13.98
CA LEU A 27 31.55 -8.67 15.37
C LEU A 27 30.37 -9.63 15.58
N CYS A 28 30.26 -10.16 16.79
CA CYS A 28 29.02 -10.81 17.24
C CYS A 28 27.99 -9.75 17.61
N GLU A 29 26.72 -10.14 17.68
CA GLU A 29 25.60 -9.23 17.96
C GLU A 29 25.80 -8.39 19.25
N ALA A 30 26.25 -9.03 20.33
CA ALA A 30 26.51 -8.35 21.60
C ALA A 30 27.65 -7.32 21.52
N CYS A 31 28.70 -7.59 20.73
CA CYS A 31 29.81 -6.67 20.54
C CYS A 31 29.47 -5.53 19.58
N ALA A 32 28.62 -5.81 18.57
CA ALA A 32 28.11 -4.80 17.65
C ALA A 32 27.24 -3.76 18.37
N GLN A 33 26.32 -4.21 19.24
CA GLN A 33 25.49 -3.31 20.05
C GLN A 33 26.33 -2.40 20.97
N LYS A 34 27.41 -2.93 21.57
CA LYS A 34 28.34 -2.14 22.40
C LYS A 34 29.14 -1.10 21.61
N GLU A 35 29.43 -1.35 20.34
CA GLU A 35 30.05 -0.38 19.41
C GLU A 35 29.05 0.66 18.87
N GLY A 36 27.77 0.58 19.24
CA GLY A 36 26.70 1.39 18.66
C GLY A 36 26.26 0.93 17.26
N LEU A 37 26.76 -0.22 16.79
CA LEU A 37 26.38 -0.88 15.54
C LEU A 37 25.16 -1.75 15.82
N SER A 38 24.05 -1.11 16.22
CA SER A 38 22.80 -1.83 16.40
C SER A 38 22.21 -2.23 15.03
N PRO A 39 21.71 -3.46 14.86
CA PRO A 39 20.94 -3.83 13.67
C PRO A 39 19.59 -3.09 13.57
N ALA A 40 19.25 -2.23 14.54
CA ALA A 40 18.00 -1.47 14.55
C ALA A 40 17.91 -0.38 13.47
N VAL A 41 18.98 -0.10 12.73
CA VAL A 41 18.96 0.90 11.64
C VAL A 41 18.51 0.29 10.30
N GLN A 42 18.30 -1.02 10.22
CA GLN A 42 17.82 -1.68 8.99
C GLN A 42 16.42 -2.29 9.10
N THR A 43 15.65 -1.97 10.14
CA THR A 43 14.21 -2.20 10.04
C THR A 43 13.66 -1.18 9.03
N PRO A 44 12.94 -1.59 7.97
CA PRO A 44 12.17 -0.64 7.18
C PRO A 44 11.15 -0.04 8.15
N VAL A 45 11.46 1.15 8.66
CA VAL A 45 10.49 1.91 9.45
C VAL A 45 9.35 2.14 8.48
N PRO A 46 8.15 1.58 8.73
CA PRO A 46 7.02 1.83 7.85
C PRO A 46 6.88 3.34 7.75
N LEU A 47 6.81 3.86 6.52
CA LEU A 47 6.82 5.29 6.21
C LEU A 47 5.92 6.09 7.16
N ALA A 48 4.81 5.50 7.57
CA ALA A 48 3.89 6.07 8.52
C ALA A 48 4.50 6.39 9.90
N LYS A 49 5.33 5.50 10.49
CA LYS A 49 5.99 5.76 11.77
C LYS A 49 7.05 6.87 11.67
N PHE A 50 7.76 6.94 10.55
CA PHE A 50 8.70 8.02 10.28
C PHE A 50 7.97 9.37 10.12
N LEU A 51 6.86 9.38 9.38
CA LEU A 51 6.00 10.55 9.21
C LEU A 51 5.44 11.08 10.54
N ILE A 52 5.04 10.19 11.44
CA ILE A 52 4.53 10.55 12.76
C ILE A 52 5.66 11.12 13.65
N ALA A 53 6.85 10.50 13.64
CA ALA A 53 7.99 10.91 14.47
C ALA A 53 8.58 12.28 14.05
N HIS A 54 8.50 12.62 12.76
CA HIS A 54 9.03 13.87 12.21
C HIS A 54 7.95 14.90 11.86
N ALA A 55 6.72 14.75 12.37
CA ALA A 55 5.72 15.81 12.30
C ALA A 55 5.99 16.86 13.39
N PRO A 56 6.55 18.06 13.08
CA PRO A 56 6.61 19.12 14.06
C PRO A 56 5.17 19.50 14.43
N GLN A 57 4.97 19.74 15.74
CA GLN A 57 3.71 20.20 16.33
C GLN A 57 3.32 21.56 15.73
N LEU A 58 2.65 21.53 14.58
CA LEU A 58 2.12 22.72 13.95
C LEU A 58 0.77 23.07 14.59
N ALA A 59 0.80 24.19 15.34
CA ALA A 59 -0.30 25.09 15.67
C ALA A 59 -1.56 24.49 16.36
N ALA A 60 -1.61 24.69 17.68
CA ALA A 60 -2.69 24.35 18.60
C ALA A 60 -4.10 24.96 18.29
N LYS A 61 -4.29 25.70 17.19
CA LYS A 61 -5.60 26.27 16.81
C LYS A 61 -6.35 25.48 15.71
N GLN A 62 -5.67 24.72 14.86
CA GLN A 62 -6.33 23.85 13.86
C GLN A 62 -6.57 22.42 14.37
N ALA A 63 -5.91 22.03 15.47
CA ALA A 63 -5.96 20.68 16.02
C ALA A 63 -7.38 20.21 16.41
N LYS A 64 -8.29 21.12 16.81
CA LYS A 64 -9.62 20.72 17.30
C LYS A 64 -10.55 20.25 16.19
N GLN A 65 -10.52 20.88 15.01
CA GLN A 65 -11.32 20.43 13.85
C GLN A 65 -10.70 19.25 13.12
N GLN A 66 -9.37 19.11 13.16
CA GLN A 66 -8.66 17.99 12.52
C GLN A 66 -8.72 16.69 13.34
N GLN A 67 -9.04 16.75 14.63
CA GLN A 67 -9.14 15.57 15.50
C GLN A 67 -10.44 14.77 15.32
N GLU A 68 -11.46 15.36 14.70
CA GLU A 68 -12.80 14.78 14.62
C GLU A 68 -13.17 14.17 13.25
N GLN A 69 -12.25 14.21 12.29
CA GLN A 69 -12.48 13.59 10.98
C GLN A 69 -12.58 12.06 11.15
N VAL A 70 -13.69 11.49 10.68
CA VAL A 70 -14.01 10.06 10.73
C VAL A 70 -14.32 9.57 9.33
N CYS A 71 -13.75 8.43 8.95
CA CYS A 71 -14.07 7.81 7.67
C CYS A 71 -15.54 7.34 7.65
N PRO A 72 -16.36 7.72 6.66
CA PRO A 72 -17.77 7.33 6.61
C PRO A 72 -17.99 5.83 6.39
N ARG A 73 -16.98 5.10 5.90
CA ARG A 73 -17.09 3.67 5.55
C ARG A 73 -16.60 2.74 6.65
N CYS A 74 -15.42 2.98 7.21
CA CYS A 74 -14.81 2.09 8.21
C CYS A 74 -14.71 2.72 9.60
N ALA A 75 -15.30 3.91 9.79
CA ALA A 75 -15.32 4.65 11.07
C ALA A 75 -13.94 4.94 11.70
N LEU A 76 -12.84 4.77 10.95
CA LEU A 76 -11.49 5.10 11.41
C LEU A 76 -11.42 6.59 11.70
N ARG A 77 -10.83 6.96 12.84
CA ARG A 77 -10.61 8.37 13.22
C ARG A 77 -9.23 8.84 12.80
N TRP A 78 -9.07 10.12 12.51
CA TRP A 78 -7.76 10.70 12.20
C TRP A 78 -6.73 10.54 13.34
N SER A 79 -7.18 10.54 14.60
CA SER A 79 -6.33 10.26 15.76
C SER A 79 -5.75 8.86 15.74
N GLU A 80 -6.52 7.86 15.31
CA GLU A 80 -6.09 6.45 15.24
C GLU A 80 -5.07 6.26 14.12
N PHE A 81 -5.27 6.92 12.97
CA PHE A 81 -4.25 6.96 11.90
C PHE A 81 -2.94 7.57 12.40
N ARG A 82 -2.97 8.65 13.21
CA ARG A 82 -1.74 9.25 13.77
C ARG A 82 -1.02 8.35 14.77
N GLN A 83 -1.68 7.36 15.36
CA GLN A 83 -1.06 6.42 16.30
C GLN A 83 -0.49 5.19 15.59
N HIS A 84 -1.28 4.61 14.68
CA HIS A 84 -0.95 3.34 14.04
C HIS A 84 -0.28 3.51 12.67
N GLY A 85 -0.58 4.62 11.97
CA GLY A 85 -0.02 4.92 10.67
C GLY A 85 -0.65 4.14 9.51
N LEU A 86 -1.70 3.38 9.75
CA LEU A 86 -2.38 2.57 8.73
C LEU A 86 -3.77 3.12 8.44
N LEU A 87 -4.12 3.17 7.15
CA LEU A 87 -5.47 3.48 6.68
C LEU A 87 -6.26 2.17 6.53
N GLY A 88 -7.53 2.16 6.94
CA GLY A 88 -8.34 0.95 7.01
C GLY A 88 -9.03 0.55 5.70
N CYS A 89 -9.47 1.53 4.89
CA CYS A 89 -10.20 1.28 3.65
C CYS A 89 -9.86 2.33 2.59
N PRO A 90 -10.16 2.12 1.29
CA PRO A 90 -9.80 3.07 0.24
C PRO A 90 -10.47 4.45 0.42
N THR A 91 -11.69 4.47 0.95
CA THR A 91 -12.43 5.71 1.23
C THR A 91 -11.74 6.58 2.30
N CYS A 92 -10.81 6.03 3.08
CA CYS A 92 -10.00 6.83 4.00
C CYS A 92 -9.07 7.81 3.28
N TYR A 93 -8.61 7.50 2.05
CA TYR A 93 -7.78 8.43 1.29
C TYR A 93 -8.56 9.69 0.90
N ASP A 94 -9.83 9.53 0.52
CA ASP A 94 -10.70 10.65 0.18
C ASP A 94 -11.13 11.42 1.43
N ALA A 95 -11.56 10.71 2.48
CA ALA A 95 -12.04 11.30 3.72
C ALA A 95 -10.99 12.14 4.45
N PHE A 96 -9.71 11.79 4.31
CA PHE A 96 -8.60 12.50 4.95
C PHE A 96 -7.69 13.21 3.96
N ALA A 97 -8.13 13.43 2.71
CA ALA A 97 -7.29 13.97 1.64
C ALA A 97 -6.57 15.26 2.04
N GLU A 98 -7.30 16.22 2.61
CA GLU A 98 -6.75 17.52 3.06
C GLU A 98 -5.65 17.39 4.12
N LEU A 99 -5.70 16.34 4.93
CA LEU A 99 -4.74 16.10 6.02
C LEU A 99 -3.58 15.20 5.57
N LEU A 100 -3.84 14.30 4.62
CA LEU A 100 -2.85 13.38 4.05
C LEU A 100 -1.94 14.10 3.07
N LEU A 101 -2.46 14.98 2.21
CA LEU A 101 -1.70 15.72 1.20
C LEU A 101 -0.42 16.38 1.77
N PRO A 102 -0.49 17.24 2.81
CA PRO A 102 0.71 17.90 3.33
C PRO A 102 1.69 16.93 4.02
N LEU A 103 1.20 15.79 4.54
CA LEU A 103 2.06 14.75 5.11
C LEU A 103 2.81 13.99 4.01
N ILE A 104 2.11 13.65 2.92
CA ILE A 104 2.68 12.95 1.77
C ILE A 104 3.70 13.85 1.06
N GLU A 105 3.36 15.11 0.81
CA GLU A 105 4.28 16.10 0.23
C GLU A 105 5.56 16.23 1.06
N ARG A 106 5.45 16.28 2.39
CA ARG A 106 6.63 16.31 3.27
C ARG A 106 7.45 15.02 3.20
N ALA A 107 6.80 13.86 3.19
CA ALA A 107 7.49 12.57 3.06
C ALA A 107 8.27 12.46 1.73
N GLN A 108 7.73 13.08 0.69
CA GLN A 108 8.27 13.03 -0.66
C GLN A 108 9.19 14.21 -1.00
N GLU A 109 9.63 14.99 -0.01
CA GLU A 109 10.47 16.19 -0.21
C GLU A 109 9.87 17.18 -1.24
N GLY A 110 8.54 17.30 -1.27
CA GLY A 110 7.79 18.14 -2.22
C GLY A 110 7.50 17.49 -3.58
N ALA A 111 7.93 16.25 -3.81
CA ALA A 111 7.64 15.54 -5.04
C ALA A 111 6.23 14.92 -5.01
N VAL A 112 5.25 15.61 -5.57
CA VAL A 112 3.88 15.08 -5.78
C VAL A 112 3.80 14.03 -6.90
N GLU A 113 4.87 13.87 -7.68
CA GLU A 113 4.97 12.92 -8.78
C GLU A 113 6.23 12.06 -8.67
N HIS A 114 6.10 10.77 -8.97
CA HIS A 114 7.24 9.85 -9.03
C HIS A 114 8.14 10.20 -10.22
N VAL A 115 9.32 10.75 -9.95
CA VAL A 115 10.36 11.06 -10.96
C VAL A 115 11.36 9.89 -11.15
N GLY A 116 11.01 8.70 -10.65
CA GLY A 116 11.92 7.56 -10.52
C GLY A 116 11.98 6.64 -11.74
N LYS A 117 12.66 5.49 -11.57
CA LYS A 117 12.88 4.49 -12.61
C LYS A 117 11.57 3.82 -13.02
N THR A 118 11.09 4.13 -14.21
CA THR A 118 9.90 3.51 -14.80
C THR A 118 10.23 2.10 -15.31
N PRO A 119 9.47 1.05 -14.94
CA PRO A 119 9.72 -0.28 -15.46
C PRO A 119 9.50 -0.33 -16.96
N ALA A 120 10.40 -0.99 -17.71
CA ALA A 120 10.39 -1.01 -19.17
C ALA A 120 9.07 -1.52 -19.78
N ARG A 121 8.38 -2.44 -19.08
CA ARG A 121 7.09 -3.01 -19.51
C ARG A 121 5.89 -2.09 -19.22
N ALA A 122 6.00 -1.17 -18.26
CA ALA A 122 4.90 -0.29 -17.87
C ALA A 122 5.07 1.15 -18.39
N GLY A 123 6.19 1.47 -19.04
CA GLY A 123 6.49 2.82 -19.50
C GLY A 123 5.43 3.38 -20.47
N ALA A 124 4.94 2.55 -21.39
CA ALA A 124 3.91 2.94 -22.34
C ALA A 124 2.56 3.24 -21.65
N ASP A 125 2.15 2.39 -20.69
CA ASP A 125 0.92 2.59 -19.94
C ASP A 125 0.99 3.83 -19.04
N ILE A 126 2.12 4.04 -18.37
CA ILE A 126 2.33 5.20 -17.50
C ILE A 126 2.34 6.50 -18.33
N ALA A 127 3.07 6.54 -19.45
CA ALA A 127 3.09 7.69 -20.35
C ALA A 127 1.70 8.00 -20.91
N ARG A 128 0.93 6.97 -21.30
CA ARG A 128 -0.45 7.13 -21.76
C ARG A 128 -1.35 7.70 -20.65
N GLN A 129 -1.27 7.15 -19.43
CA GLN A 129 -2.04 7.65 -18.29
C GLN A 129 -1.69 9.11 -17.94
N GLN A 130 -0.41 9.49 -18.03
CA GLN A 130 0.02 10.88 -17.86
C GLN A 130 -0.57 11.78 -18.94
N ARG A 131 -0.55 11.34 -20.20
CA ARG A 131 -1.15 12.10 -21.30
C ARG A 131 -2.66 12.28 -21.13
N VAL A 132 -3.38 11.24 -20.69
CA VAL A 132 -4.82 11.33 -20.37
C VAL A 132 -5.07 12.30 -19.22
N ARG A 133 -4.24 12.28 -18.16
CA ARG A 133 -4.35 13.24 -17.05
C ARG A 133 -4.15 14.68 -17.51
N GLN A 134 -3.16 14.90 -18.38
CA GLN A 134 -2.89 16.22 -18.96
C GLN A 134 -4.08 16.72 -19.78
N LEU A 135 -4.58 15.91 -20.72
CA LEU A 135 -5.73 16.28 -21.57
C LEU A 135 -6.99 16.57 -20.74
N ARG A 136 -7.20 15.87 -19.62
CA ARG A 136 -8.32 16.17 -18.69
C ARG A 136 -8.19 17.54 -18.03
N ARG A 137 -6.98 17.98 -17.70
CA ARG A 137 -6.73 19.33 -17.17
C ARG A 137 -6.99 20.39 -18.24
N GLU A 138 -6.45 20.18 -19.44
CA GLU A 138 -6.67 21.07 -20.59
C GLU A 138 -8.16 21.16 -20.96
N LEU A 139 -8.89 20.04 -20.90
CA LEU A 139 -10.34 20.02 -21.13
C LEU A 139 -11.08 20.88 -20.10
N ALA A 140 -10.74 20.76 -18.82
CA ALA A 140 -11.35 21.55 -17.76
C ALA A 140 -11.05 23.05 -17.91
N GLU A 141 -9.86 23.41 -18.40
CA GLU A 141 -9.49 24.79 -18.73
C GLU A 141 -10.28 25.32 -19.94
N ALA A 142 -10.36 24.55 -21.04
CA ALA A 142 -11.11 24.91 -22.23
C ALA A 142 -12.61 25.13 -21.92
N LEU A 143 -13.20 24.28 -21.07
CA LEU A 143 -14.59 24.45 -20.61
C LEU A 143 -14.77 25.72 -19.78
N LYS A 144 -13.81 26.08 -18.92
CA LYS A 144 -13.84 27.34 -18.15
C LYS A 144 -13.67 28.57 -19.03
N ALA A 145 -12.94 28.44 -20.14
CA ALA A 145 -12.74 29.49 -21.12
C ALA A 145 -13.84 29.56 -22.19
N GLU A 146 -14.89 28.72 -22.10
CA GLU A 146 -15.98 28.61 -23.08
C GLU A 146 -15.50 28.24 -24.50
N GLU A 147 -14.33 27.61 -24.64
CA GLU A 147 -13.77 27.12 -25.90
C GLU A 147 -14.36 25.74 -26.25
N TYR A 148 -15.64 25.68 -26.62
CA TYR A 148 -16.37 24.42 -26.81
C TYR A 148 -15.84 23.54 -27.95
N GLU A 149 -15.34 24.13 -29.03
CA GLU A 149 -14.74 23.40 -30.15
C GLU A 149 -13.48 22.66 -29.70
N ARG A 150 -12.57 23.37 -29.03
CA ARG A 150 -11.37 22.80 -28.43
C ARG A 150 -11.69 21.74 -27.37
N ALA A 151 -12.72 21.98 -26.55
CA ALA A 151 -13.17 21.00 -25.57
C ALA A 151 -13.67 19.70 -26.23
N ALA A 152 -14.34 19.78 -27.38
CA ALA A 152 -14.74 18.61 -28.16
C ALA A 152 -13.52 17.84 -28.68
N GLU A 153 -12.54 18.53 -29.28
CA GLU A 153 -11.29 17.90 -29.74
C GLU A 153 -10.53 17.19 -28.61
N LEU A 154 -10.41 17.84 -27.46
CA LEU A 154 -9.72 17.29 -26.28
C LEU A 154 -10.45 16.06 -25.73
N ARG A 155 -11.79 16.07 -25.71
CA ARG A 155 -12.59 14.91 -25.31
C ARG A 155 -12.38 13.73 -26.26
N ASP A 156 -12.39 13.98 -27.56
CA ASP A 156 -12.24 12.95 -28.58
C ASP A 156 -10.82 12.34 -28.52
N ALA A 157 -9.80 13.18 -28.27
CA ALA A 157 -8.43 12.74 -28.03
C ALA A 157 -8.29 11.86 -26.76
N ILE A 158 -8.98 12.21 -25.67
CA ILE A 158 -9.03 11.38 -24.47
C ILE A 158 -9.66 10.02 -24.79
N GLN A 159 -10.76 10.01 -25.54
CA GLN A 159 -11.47 8.78 -25.89
C GLN A 159 -10.61 7.85 -26.76
N ALA A 160 -9.89 8.39 -27.74
CA ALA A 160 -8.95 7.64 -28.56
C ALA A 160 -7.81 6.99 -27.73
N LEU A 161 -7.27 7.70 -26.75
CA LEU A 161 -6.22 7.16 -25.88
C LEU A 161 -6.73 6.10 -24.89
N VAL A 162 -8.00 6.14 -24.50
CA VAL A 162 -8.59 5.15 -23.58
C VAL A 162 -9.01 3.88 -24.33
N SER A 163 -9.57 4.01 -25.54
CA SER A 163 -10.11 2.89 -26.32
C SER A 163 -9.03 1.92 -26.84
N THR A 164 -7.83 2.43 -27.13
CA THR A 164 -6.68 1.62 -27.56
C THR A 164 -6.23 0.56 -26.55
N ASN A 165 -6.62 0.67 -25.27
CA ASN A 165 -6.29 -0.27 -24.21
C ASN A 165 -7.23 -1.50 -24.15
N GLY A 166 -8.35 -1.49 -24.89
CA GLY A 166 -9.32 -2.59 -24.90
C GLY A 166 -8.96 -3.79 -25.79
N HIS A 167 -7.92 -3.68 -26.63
CA HIS A 167 -7.60 -4.68 -27.67
C HIS A 167 -6.26 -5.41 -27.48
N SER A 168 -5.40 -5.03 -26.53
CA SER A 168 -4.08 -5.66 -26.34
C SER A 168 -4.03 -6.74 -25.25
N ALA A 169 -5.15 -7.05 -24.58
CA ALA A 169 -5.23 -8.10 -23.55
C ALA A 169 -5.87 -9.42 -24.05
N ALA A 170 -6.29 -9.51 -25.32
CA ALA A 170 -7.09 -10.61 -25.86
C ALA A 170 -6.42 -11.42 -26.99
N SER A 171 -5.10 -11.36 -27.14
CA SER A 171 -4.35 -12.28 -28.01
C SER A 171 -3.49 -13.21 -27.16
N GLY A 172 -4.16 -14.15 -26.49
CA GLY A 172 -3.53 -15.41 -26.07
C GLY A 172 -3.57 -16.34 -27.27
N ASP A 173 -2.42 -16.58 -27.90
CA ASP A 173 -2.24 -17.60 -28.91
C ASP A 173 -2.70 -18.97 -28.38
N ASP A 174 -3.73 -19.52 -29.04
CA ASP A 174 -4.12 -20.92 -29.00
C ASP A 174 -3.00 -21.77 -29.65
N ASP A 175 -2.16 -22.43 -28.85
CA ASP A 175 -1.32 -23.54 -29.33
C ASP A 175 -1.92 -24.89 -28.89
N GLU A 176 -2.74 -25.40 -29.79
CA GLU A 176 -3.39 -26.71 -29.78
C GLU A 176 -2.34 -27.84 -29.95
N GLY A 177 -2.24 -28.72 -28.95
CA GLY A 177 -2.16 -30.16 -29.19
C GLY A 177 -0.79 -30.81 -29.38
N LYS A 178 -0.23 -31.38 -28.30
CA LYS A 178 0.46 -32.68 -28.40
C LYS A 178 0.26 -33.60 -27.20
N ARG A 179 -0.81 -34.38 -27.32
CA ARG A 179 -1.03 -35.75 -26.82
C ARG A 179 0.26 -36.49 -26.40
N ARG A 180 0.38 -36.82 -25.10
CA ARG A 180 0.93 -38.10 -24.65
C ARG A 180 0.16 -38.61 -23.44
N VAL A 181 -0.51 -39.73 -23.67
CA VAL A 181 -1.16 -40.59 -22.68
C VAL A 181 -0.06 -41.30 -21.89
N ALA A 182 -0.15 -41.30 -20.57
CA ALA A 182 0.48 -42.30 -19.73
C ALA A 182 -0.49 -42.65 -18.60
N HIS A 183 -1.14 -43.79 -18.79
CA HIS A 183 -1.74 -44.60 -17.75
C HIS A 183 -0.70 -44.91 -16.68
N THR A 184 -1.06 -44.72 -15.42
CA THR A 184 -0.81 -45.73 -14.38
C THR A 184 -1.98 -45.67 -13.40
N GLU A 185 -2.71 -46.78 -13.37
CA GLU A 185 -3.57 -47.21 -12.27
C GLU A 185 -2.79 -47.16 -10.96
N GLU A 186 -3.45 -46.87 -9.84
CA GLU A 186 -3.38 -47.67 -8.61
C GLU A 186 -4.55 -47.29 -7.70
N ALA A 187 -5.18 -48.33 -7.17
CA ALA A 187 -6.40 -48.34 -6.40
C ALA A 187 -6.15 -48.02 -4.92
N GLY A 188 -7.22 -47.70 -4.17
CA GLY A 188 -7.21 -47.97 -2.73
C GLY A 188 -8.09 -47.10 -1.84
N ALA A 189 -9.32 -47.57 -1.63
CA ALA A 189 -10.01 -47.64 -0.33
C ALA A 189 -10.29 -46.35 0.50
N GLY A 190 -11.58 -46.03 0.64
CA GLY A 190 -12.13 -45.52 1.92
C GLY A 190 -12.22 -46.65 2.97
N PRO A 191 -12.83 -46.50 4.18
CA PRO A 191 -13.95 -45.59 4.49
C PRO A 191 -14.01 -45.02 5.94
N SER A 192 -15.15 -44.36 6.25
CA SER A 192 -15.84 -44.28 7.57
C SER A 192 -15.26 -43.31 8.61
N ALA A 193 -15.98 -42.69 9.55
CA ALA A 193 -17.38 -42.45 9.90
C ALA A 193 -17.32 -41.38 11.04
N SER A 194 -18.27 -40.48 11.24
CA SER A 194 -19.39 -40.59 12.21
C SER A 194 -19.86 -39.14 12.50
N ALA A 195 -21.15 -38.80 12.36
CA ALA A 195 -22.19 -38.71 13.42
C ALA A 195 -21.79 -37.71 14.54
N ALA A 196 -22.59 -36.75 15.00
CA ALA A 196 -24.04 -36.68 15.25
C ALA A 196 -24.40 -35.16 15.41
N ASP A 197 -25.52 -34.61 14.93
CA ASP A 197 -26.95 -34.81 15.27
C ASP A 197 -27.47 -33.79 16.32
N ARG A 198 -28.66 -33.24 16.02
CA ARG A 198 -29.68 -32.56 16.87
C ARG A 198 -29.48 -31.08 17.24
N SER A 199 -30.28 -30.13 16.74
CA SER A 199 -31.72 -29.86 16.99
C SER A 199 -31.95 -29.38 18.43
N ASP A 200 -32.81 -28.42 18.81
CA ASP A 200 -34.00 -27.77 18.27
C ASP A 200 -34.18 -26.42 19.03
N ALA A 201 -35.15 -25.62 18.58
CA ALA A 201 -36.10 -24.83 19.38
C ALA A 201 -36.21 -23.34 18.98
N SER A 202 -37.18 -23.08 18.11
CA SER A 202 -37.91 -21.82 17.99
C SER A 202 -39.19 -21.93 18.83
N THR A 203 -39.44 -21.04 19.79
CA THR A 203 -40.77 -20.71 20.40
C THR A 203 -40.54 -19.45 21.25
N SER A 204 -40.85 -18.22 20.78
CA SER A 204 -42.12 -17.46 20.85
C SER A 204 -42.67 -17.20 22.26
N SER A 205 -43.23 -16.00 22.44
CA SER A 205 -44.06 -15.52 23.57
C SER A 205 -43.25 -15.13 24.80
N ASP A 206 -43.58 -14.15 25.63
CA ASP A 206 -44.52 -13.02 25.69
C ASP A 206 -44.16 -12.42 27.05
N GLU A 207 -43.86 -11.13 27.18
CA GLU A 207 -44.19 -10.42 28.42
C GLU A 207 -44.12 -8.92 28.19
N SER A 208 -45.31 -8.37 28.03
CA SER A 208 -45.62 -6.97 28.20
C SER A 208 -45.71 -6.71 29.70
N GLU A 209 -44.88 -5.82 30.23
CA GLU A 209 -45.20 -5.14 31.49
C GLU A 209 -45.03 -3.63 31.33
N GLU A 210 -46.19 -2.98 31.34
CA GLU A 210 -46.42 -1.58 31.66
C GLU A 210 -45.92 -1.23 33.06
N SER A 211 -45.17 -0.13 33.17
CA SER A 211 -45.32 0.92 34.20
C SER A 211 -44.56 2.14 33.67
N CYS A 212 -45.13 3.30 33.37
CA CYS A 212 -46.06 4.17 34.10
C CYS A 212 -45.56 4.53 35.50
N THR A 213 -44.59 5.45 35.58
CA THR A 213 -44.73 6.79 36.18
C THR A 213 -43.55 7.66 35.79
#